data_AF-A0A1V5Z496-F1
#
_entry.id   AF-A0A1V5Z496-F1
#
_cell.length_a   1.000
_cell.length_b   1.000
_cell.length_c   1.000
_cell.angle_alpha   90.00
_cell.angle_beta   90.00
_cell.angle_gamma   90.00
#
_symmetry.space_group_name_H-M   'P 1'
#
loop_
_entity.id
_entity.type
_entity.pdbx_description
1 polymer ?
#
loop_
_entity_poly.entity_id
_entity_poly.type
_entity_poly.pdbx_seq_one_letter_code
_entity_poly.pdbx_strand_id
1 'polypeptide(L)'
;MIGPIPPLYAGTVTKYVFIESYKTTPADIAARAYEVSGGVMIKETCFGLQITGKEEEVDRVISHVREVDPAHIYVKDRGFPPGDPRRCRANLGGARPGYFGHEYEMGFIRRISIGLEKIDSPAEVTASESERKDKEGLSVKRLMELIAQEA
;
A
#
# COMPACT_ATOMS: atom_id res chain seq x y z
N MET A 1 -23.90 20.23 -25.10
CA MET A 1 -23.69 19.10 -24.15
C MET A 1 -22.59 18.23 -24.73
N ILE A 2 -21.46 18.10 -24.04
CA ILE A 2 -20.40 17.16 -24.45
C ILE A 2 -20.96 15.77 -24.16
N GLY A 3 -21.00 14.90 -25.18
CA GLY A 3 -21.48 13.52 -25.02
C GLY A 3 -20.67 12.74 -23.97
N PRO A 4 -21.12 11.54 -23.56
CA PRO A 4 -20.38 10.73 -22.60
C PRO A 4 -18.96 10.51 -23.11
N ILE A 5 -17.96 10.92 -22.33
CA ILE A 5 -16.54 10.70 -22.65
C ILE A 5 -16.31 9.18 -22.57
N PRO A 6 -16.00 8.51 -23.69
CA PRO A 6 -15.72 7.08 -23.65
C PRO A 6 -14.52 6.83 -22.72
N PRO A 7 -14.53 5.74 -21.94
CA PRO A 7 -13.40 5.43 -21.06
C PRO A 7 -12.13 5.28 -21.91
N LEU A 8 -11.17 6.18 -21.71
CA LEU A 8 -9.88 6.21 -22.44
C LEU A 8 -9.11 4.89 -22.38
N TYR A 9 -9.38 4.06 -21.37
CA TYR A 9 -8.68 2.82 -21.09
C TYR A 9 -9.65 1.65 -20.87
N ALA A 10 -10.72 1.55 -21.69
CA ALA A 10 -11.63 0.40 -21.65
C ALA A 10 -10.88 -0.93 -21.77
N GLY A 11 -11.28 -1.92 -20.96
CA GLY A 11 -10.65 -3.25 -20.93
C GLY A 11 -9.28 -3.29 -20.24
N THR A 12 -8.92 -2.24 -19.50
CA THR A 12 -7.70 -2.22 -18.67
C THR A 12 -8.03 -2.19 -17.19
N VAL A 13 -7.10 -2.69 -16.40
CA VAL A 13 -7.10 -2.56 -14.94
C VAL A 13 -5.99 -1.62 -14.52
N THR A 14 -6.22 -0.88 -13.42
CA THR A 14 -5.16 -0.12 -12.76
C THR A 14 -4.95 -0.66 -11.35
N LYS A 15 -3.75 -1.15 -11.10
CA LYS A 15 -3.30 -1.63 -9.78
C LYS A 15 -2.33 -0.61 -9.19
N TYR A 16 -2.36 -0.48 -7.87
CA TYR A 16 -1.35 0.24 -7.11
C TYR A 16 -0.50 -0.78 -6.37
N VAL A 17 0.77 -0.86 -6.74
CA VAL A 17 1.81 -1.67 -6.11
C VAL A 17 2.58 -0.76 -5.16
N PHE A 18 2.62 -1.09 -3.89
CA PHE A 18 3.35 -0.31 -2.91
C PHE A 18 4.21 -1.20 -2.04
N ILE A 19 5.31 -0.64 -1.58
CA ILE A 19 6.39 -1.37 -0.94
C ILE A 19 6.54 -0.80 0.45
N GLU A 20 6.65 -1.69 1.44
CA GLU A 20 7.15 -1.32 2.75
C GLU A 20 8.25 -2.29 3.14
N SER A 21 9.50 -1.89 2.89
CA SER A 21 10.70 -2.70 3.07
C SER A 21 11.90 -1.84 3.46
N TYR A 22 12.78 -2.41 4.28
CA TYR A 22 14.11 -1.85 4.54
C TYR A 22 15.17 -2.34 3.55
N LYS A 23 14.85 -3.35 2.74
CA LYS A 23 15.77 -4.02 1.80
C LYS A 23 15.63 -3.49 0.37
N THR A 24 14.47 -2.93 0.06
CA THR A 24 14.07 -2.61 -1.32
C THR A 24 13.42 -1.24 -1.38
N THR A 25 13.85 -0.41 -2.32
CA THR A 25 13.26 0.92 -2.54
C THR A 25 12.22 0.92 -3.67
N PRO A 26 11.33 1.94 -3.73
CA PRO A 26 10.44 2.13 -4.87
C PRO A 26 11.16 2.21 -6.22
N ALA A 27 12.37 2.78 -6.25
CA ALA A 27 13.17 2.89 -7.47
C ALA A 27 13.68 1.51 -7.94
N ASP A 28 14.07 0.63 -7.01
CA ASP A 28 14.49 -0.73 -7.34
C ASP A 28 13.33 -1.50 -7.99
N ILE A 29 12.13 -1.39 -7.43
CA ILE A 29 10.94 -2.03 -7.98
C ILE A 29 10.51 -1.40 -9.32
N ALA A 30 10.68 -0.10 -9.49
CA ALA A 30 10.46 0.55 -10.79
C ALA A 30 11.36 -0.05 -11.88
N ALA A 31 12.66 -0.14 -11.61
CA ALA A 31 13.63 -0.74 -12.53
C ALA A 31 13.22 -2.17 -12.91
N ARG A 32 12.85 -2.99 -11.91
CA ARG A 32 12.36 -4.36 -12.11
C ARG A 32 11.08 -4.44 -12.93
N ALA A 33 10.13 -3.53 -12.72
CA ALA A 33 8.91 -3.48 -13.50
C ALA A 33 9.18 -3.13 -14.98
N TYR A 34 10.13 -2.23 -15.24
CA TYR A 34 10.48 -1.84 -16.60
C TYR A 34 11.08 -2.99 -17.42
N GLU A 35 11.83 -3.90 -16.80
CA GLU A 35 12.39 -5.11 -17.44
C GLU A 35 11.32 -5.94 -18.16
N VAL A 36 10.10 -5.98 -17.63
CA VAL A 36 8.99 -6.80 -18.14
C VAL A 36 7.75 -6.00 -18.54
N SER A 37 7.88 -4.68 -18.70
CA SER A 37 6.72 -3.77 -18.83
C SER A 37 5.72 -4.13 -19.94
N GLY A 38 6.13 -4.77 -21.04
CA GLY A 38 5.18 -5.33 -22.02
C GLY A 38 4.14 -4.36 -22.61
N GLY A 39 4.41 -3.05 -22.56
CA GLY A 39 3.47 -2.02 -23.01
C GLY A 39 2.42 -1.57 -21.98
N VAL A 40 2.51 -2.00 -20.72
CA VAL A 40 1.74 -1.40 -19.63
C VAL A 40 2.22 0.03 -19.36
N MET A 41 1.30 0.88 -18.89
CA MET A 41 1.67 2.18 -18.34
C MET A 41 2.14 2.00 -16.90
N ILE A 42 3.41 2.34 -16.65
CA ILE A 42 4.00 2.39 -15.31
C ILE A 42 4.14 3.84 -14.91
N LYS A 43 3.64 4.17 -13.72
CA LYS A 43 3.90 5.46 -13.07
C LYS A 43 4.56 5.21 -11.72
N GLU A 44 5.77 5.72 -11.59
CA GLU A 44 6.49 5.73 -10.32
C GLU A 44 5.83 6.64 -9.29
N THR A 45 5.86 6.22 -8.03
CA THR A 45 5.42 6.98 -6.87
C THR A 45 6.46 6.88 -5.77
N CYS A 46 6.38 7.78 -4.78
CA CYS A 46 7.26 7.73 -3.61
C CYS A 46 7.09 6.47 -2.76
N PHE A 47 6.07 5.65 -3.01
CA PHE A 47 5.75 4.44 -2.23
C PHE A 47 5.74 3.16 -3.08
N GLY A 48 6.02 3.26 -4.39
CA GLY A 48 5.96 2.13 -5.32
C GLY A 48 5.55 2.55 -6.73
N LEU A 49 4.60 1.82 -7.32
CA LEU A 49 4.21 1.92 -8.73
C LEU A 49 2.70 1.89 -8.92
N GLN A 50 2.19 2.67 -9.87
CA GLN A 50 0.86 2.46 -10.45
C GLN A 50 1.02 1.82 -11.81
N ILE A 51 0.33 0.71 -12.03
CA ILE A 51 0.43 -0.08 -13.26
C ILE A 51 -0.95 -0.13 -13.90
N THR A 52 -1.05 0.30 -15.17
CA THR A 52 -2.29 0.24 -15.97
C THR A 52 -2.06 -0.52 -17.26
N GLY A 53 -2.93 -1.49 -17.56
CA GLY A 53 -2.86 -2.25 -18.81
C GLY A 53 -3.92 -3.35 -18.85
N LYS A 54 -3.79 -4.26 -19.82
CA LYS A 54 -4.58 -5.51 -19.81
C LYS A 54 -4.26 -6.30 -18.54
N GLU A 55 -5.27 -6.91 -17.93
CA GLU A 55 -5.13 -7.61 -16.65
C GLU A 55 -3.99 -8.62 -16.64
N GLU A 56 -3.91 -9.46 -17.67
CA GLU A 56 -2.85 -10.46 -17.86
C GLU A 56 -1.44 -9.87 -17.84
N GLU A 57 -1.24 -8.72 -18.50
CA GLU A 57 0.05 -8.04 -18.54
C GLU A 57 0.38 -7.36 -17.21
N VAL A 58 -0.63 -6.78 -16.55
CA VAL A 58 -0.46 -6.18 -15.23
C VAL A 58 -0.08 -7.24 -14.20
N ASP A 59 -0.74 -8.40 -14.22
CA ASP A 59 -0.46 -9.52 -13.32
C ASP A 59 0.92 -10.13 -13.58
N ARG A 60 1.35 -10.20 -14.84
CA ARG A 60 2.71 -10.62 -15.22
C ARG A 60 3.77 -9.71 -14.62
N VAL A 61 3.60 -8.39 -14.76
CA VAL A 61 4.54 -7.41 -14.18
C VAL A 61 4.54 -7.47 -12.66
N ILE A 62 3.36 -7.57 -12.04
CA ILE A 62 3.21 -7.70 -10.58
C ILE A 62 3.94 -8.96 -10.07
N SER A 63 3.78 -10.09 -10.75
CA SER A 63 4.42 -11.34 -10.36
C SER A 63 5.94 -11.20 -10.38
N HIS A 64 6.49 -10.63 -11.46
CA HIS A 64 7.93 -10.38 -11.60
C HIS A 64 8.48 -9.47 -10.50
N VAL A 65 7.81 -8.34 -10.20
CA VAL A 65 8.31 -7.45 -9.14
C VAL A 65 8.21 -8.07 -7.74
N ARG A 66 7.22 -8.95 -7.49
CA ARG A 66 7.07 -9.61 -6.18
C ARG A 66 8.20 -10.56 -5.86
N GLU A 67 8.92 -11.09 -6.85
CA GLU A 67 10.09 -11.95 -6.63
C GLU A 67 11.23 -11.22 -5.91
N VAL A 68 11.27 -9.89 -6.00
CA VAL A 68 12.31 -9.06 -5.37
C VAL A 68 12.19 -9.06 -3.86
N ASP A 69 10.96 -8.93 -3.35
CA ASP A 69 10.70 -8.84 -1.91
C ASP A 69 9.29 -9.36 -1.56
N PRO A 70 9.09 -10.70 -1.54
CA PRO A 70 7.75 -11.32 -1.53
C PRO A 70 6.86 -10.93 -0.35
N ALA A 71 7.45 -10.72 0.82
CA ALA A 71 6.74 -10.40 2.06
C ALA A 71 6.43 -8.91 2.23
N HIS A 72 6.95 -8.04 1.37
CA HIS A 72 6.94 -6.58 1.57
C HIS A 72 6.33 -5.80 0.40
N ILE A 73 5.84 -6.50 -0.62
CA ILE A 73 5.21 -5.91 -1.81
C ILE A 73 3.70 -6.19 -1.77
N TYR A 74 2.93 -5.10 -1.79
CA TYR A 74 1.49 -5.11 -1.62
C TYR A 74 0.80 -4.52 -2.84
N VAL A 75 -0.36 -5.08 -3.18
CA VAL A 75 -1.11 -4.71 -4.38
C VAL A 75 -2.55 -4.44 -4.02
N LYS A 76 -3.11 -3.35 -4.52
CA LYS A 76 -4.54 -3.07 -4.44
C LYS A 76 -5.10 -2.48 -5.72
N ASP A 77 -6.41 -2.60 -5.90
CA ASP A 77 -7.10 -1.93 -6.99
C ASP A 77 -7.09 -0.41 -6.80
N ARG A 78 -6.78 0.30 -7.88
CA ARG A 78 -6.85 1.77 -7.93
C ARG A 78 -8.11 2.27 -8.65
N GLY A 79 -8.64 1.46 -9.57
CA GLY A 79 -9.83 1.76 -10.37
C GLY A 79 -9.56 2.73 -11.54
N PHE A 80 -9.03 3.93 -11.26
CA PHE A 80 -8.75 4.93 -12.30
C PHE A 80 -7.25 5.00 -12.64
N PRO A 81 -6.90 5.11 -13.93
CA PRO A 81 -5.52 5.28 -14.35
C PRO A 81 -4.94 6.62 -13.88
N PRO A 82 -3.61 6.72 -13.78
CA PRO A 82 -2.97 7.98 -13.45
C PRO A 82 -3.37 9.09 -14.43
N GLY A 83 -3.78 10.25 -13.91
CA GLY A 83 -4.17 11.39 -14.74
C GLY A 83 -5.60 11.34 -15.30
N ASP A 84 -6.39 10.31 -14.98
CA ASP A 84 -7.77 10.22 -15.47
C ASP A 84 -8.59 11.47 -15.07
N PRO A 85 -9.22 12.17 -16.03
CA PRO A 85 -9.90 13.44 -15.77
C PRO A 85 -11.09 13.30 -14.81
N ARG A 86 -11.65 12.10 -14.66
CA ARG A 86 -12.77 11.83 -13.73
C ARG A 86 -12.33 11.84 -12.27
N ARG A 87 -11.04 11.64 -11.98
CA ARG A 87 -10.53 11.49 -10.60
C ARG A 87 -9.31 12.34 -10.27
N CYS A 88 -8.54 12.77 -11.28
CA CYS A 88 -7.28 13.45 -11.06
C CYS A 88 -7.45 14.78 -10.33
N ARG A 89 -6.82 14.88 -9.15
CA ARG A 89 -6.76 16.13 -8.36
C ARG A 89 -6.20 17.30 -9.16
N ALA A 90 -5.30 17.07 -10.12
CA ALA A 90 -4.74 18.15 -10.93
C ALA A 90 -5.83 18.92 -11.71
N ASN A 91 -6.92 18.23 -12.06
CA ASN A 91 -8.05 18.82 -12.80
C ASN A 91 -9.18 19.28 -11.88
N LEU A 92 -9.45 18.51 -10.81
CA LEU A 92 -10.65 18.71 -9.97
C LEU A 92 -10.35 19.39 -8.61
N GLY A 93 -9.08 19.56 -8.25
CA GLY A 93 -8.67 19.99 -6.91
C GLY A 93 -8.95 18.94 -5.83
N GLY A 94 -8.88 19.36 -4.56
CA GLY A 94 -9.24 18.53 -3.40
C GLY A 94 -8.12 17.64 -2.84
N ALA A 95 -8.51 16.66 -2.01
CA ALA A 95 -7.60 15.71 -1.38
C ALA A 95 -6.97 14.74 -2.39
N ARG A 96 -5.76 14.24 -2.11
CA ARG A 96 -5.11 13.23 -2.95
C ARG A 96 -5.91 11.91 -2.86
N PRO A 97 -6.51 11.43 -3.97
CA PRO A 97 -7.29 10.20 -3.96
C PRO A 97 -6.51 9.01 -3.43
N GLY A 98 -7.06 8.32 -2.43
CA GLY A 98 -6.45 7.13 -1.82
C GLY A 98 -5.27 7.40 -0.87
N TYR A 99 -4.84 8.65 -0.69
CA TYR A 99 -3.69 8.99 0.16
C TYR A 99 -3.97 8.70 1.65
N PHE A 100 -5.09 9.17 2.20
CA PHE A 100 -5.43 8.90 3.60
C PHE A 100 -5.62 7.41 3.91
N GLY A 101 -6.21 6.66 2.98
CA GLY A 101 -6.32 5.21 3.12
C GLY A 101 -4.93 4.56 3.13
N HIS A 102 -4.04 4.99 2.25
CA HIS A 102 -2.66 4.51 2.21
C HIS A 102 -1.88 4.87 3.48
N GLU A 103 -2.01 6.10 3.98
CA GLU A 103 -1.39 6.53 5.24
C GLU A 103 -1.84 5.66 6.42
N TYR A 104 -3.13 5.35 6.50
CA TYR A 104 -3.66 4.43 7.51
C TYR A 104 -3.12 3.00 7.35
N GLU A 105 -3.10 2.47 6.12
CA GLU A 105 -2.56 1.14 5.79
C GLU A 105 -1.08 1.01 6.20
N MET A 106 -0.26 2.02 5.92
CA MET A 106 1.16 2.04 6.31
C MET A 106 1.37 1.89 7.82
N GLY A 107 0.42 2.35 8.65
CA GLY A 107 0.50 2.22 10.11
C GLY A 107 0.43 0.79 10.64
N PHE A 108 -0.02 -0.18 9.84
CA PHE A 108 -0.08 -1.58 10.27
C PHE A 108 0.49 -2.60 9.31
N ILE A 109 0.80 -2.23 8.08
CA ILE A 109 1.27 -3.18 7.06
C ILE A 109 2.57 -3.88 7.42
N ARG A 110 3.45 -3.22 8.18
CA ARG A 110 4.67 -3.83 8.71
C ARG A 110 4.39 -5.08 9.56
N ARG A 111 3.25 -5.14 10.26
CA ARG A 111 2.84 -6.33 11.03
C ARG A 111 2.48 -7.50 10.11
N ILE A 112 1.94 -7.20 8.93
CA ILE A 112 1.63 -8.20 7.89
C ILE A 112 2.95 -8.76 7.34
N SER A 113 3.93 -7.91 6.99
CA SER A 113 5.23 -8.36 6.51
C SER A 113 5.91 -9.33 7.49
N ILE A 114 5.92 -8.98 8.79
CA ILE A 114 6.48 -9.85 9.84
C ILE A 114 5.78 -11.21 9.89
N GLY A 115 4.45 -11.22 9.71
CA GLY A 115 3.68 -12.45 9.64
C GLY A 115 4.06 -13.31 8.44
N LEU A 116 4.18 -12.70 7.26
CA LEU A 116 4.55 -13.38 6.01
C LEU A 116 5.98 -13.96 6.09
N GLU A 117 6.95 -13.20 6.59
CA GLU A 117 8.32 -13.69 6.77
C GLU A 117 8.40 -14.90 7.71
N LYS A 118 7.59 -14.92 8.78
CA LYS A 118 7.51 -16.05 9.72
C LYS A 118 6.83 -17.29 9.14
N ILE A 119 5.90 -17.12 8.21
CA ILE A 119 5.26 -18.23 7.51
C ILE A 119 6.27 -18.91 6.56
N ASP A 120 7.05 -18.12 5.82
CA ASP A 120 8.03 -18.62 4.86
C ASP A 120 9.30 -19.17 5.51
N SER A 121 9.65 -18.66 6.70
CA SER A 121 10.75 -19.14 7.53
C SER A 121 10.24 -19.49 8.92
N PRO A 122 9.66 -20.69 9.12
CA PRO A 122 9.22 -21.17 10.41
C PRO A 122 10.45 -21.52 11.27
N ALA A 123 11.24 -20.52 11.66
CA ALA A 123 12.00 -20.62 12.91
C ALA A 123 10.97 -20.92 14.01
N GLU A 124 11.25 -21.86 14.91
CA GLU A 124 10.36 -22.24 16.01
C GLU A 124 9.70 -20.99 16.58
N VAL A 125 8.45 -20.77 16.18
CA VAL A 125 7.65 -19.69 16.72
C VAL A 125 7.33 -20.21 18.11
N THR A 126 8.24 -19.95 19.05
CA THR A 126 7.82 -19.74 20.41
C THR A 126 6.83 -18.61 20.28
N ALA A 127 5.55 -18.98 20.25
CA ALA A 127 4.52 -18.09 20.66
C ALA A 127 4.90 -17.74 22.10
N SER A 128 5.81 -16.78 22.28
CA SER A 128 5.46 -15.76 23.23
C SER A 128 4.20 -15.18 22.61
N GLU A 129 3.07 -15.74 23.04
CA GLU A 129 1.96 -14.90 23.41
C GLU A 129 2.65 -13.72 24.06
N SER A 130 2.78 -12.60 23.32
CA SER A 130 3.14 -11.37 23.96
C SER A 130 2.09 -11.32 25.04
N GLU A 131 2.47 -11.57 26.29
CA GLU A 131 1.57 -11.39 27.41
C GLU A 131 1.03 -10.00 27.11
N ARG A 132 -0.22 -9.92 26.65
CA ARG A 132 -0.95 -8.69 26.73
C ARG A 132 -1.05 -8.62 28.24
N LYS A 133 -0.02 -8.05 28.87
CA LYS A 133 -0.15 -7.51 30.20
C LYS A 133 -1.34 -6.62 29.99
N ASP A 134 -2.49 -7.08 30.46
CA ASP A 134 -3.63 -6.24 30.69
C ASP A 134 -3.00 -5.10 31.46
N LYS A 135 -2.72 -3.99 30.75
CA LYS A 135 -2.16 -2.82 31.39
C LYS A 135 -3.31 -2.44 32.28
N GLU A 136 -3.21 -2.78 33.57
CA GLU A 136 -4.17 -2.37 34.57
C GLU A 136 -4.48 -0.91 34.27
N GLY A 137 -5.71 -0.65 33.86
CA GLY A 137 -6.12 0.69 33.44
C GLY A 137 -5.79 1.67 34.56
N LEU A 138 -5.56 2.94 34.22
CA LEU A 138 -5.28 3.95 35.23
C LEU A 138 -6.42 3.97 36.25
N SER A 139 -6.12 3.75 37.53
CA SER A 139 -7.16 3.79 38.57
C SER A 139 -7.82 5.16 38.61
N VAL A 140 -9.12 5.21 38.90
CA VAL A 140 -9.88 6.47 39.00
C VAL A 140 -9.20 7.44 39.96
N LYS A 141 -8.67 6.92 41.08
CA LYS A 141 -7.95 7.72 42.06
C LYS A 141 -6.69 8.37 41.47
N ARG A 142 -5.89 7.61 40.72
CA ARG A 142 -4.69 8.15 40.06
C ARG A 142 -5.04 9.16 38.96
N LEU A 143 -6.14 8.95 38.25
CA LEU A 143 -6.63 9.92 37.26
C LEU A 143 -6.99 11.25 37.92
N MET A 144 -7.71 11.21 39.04
CA MET A 144 -8.10 12.41 39.79
C MET A 144 -6.89 13.18 40.34
N GLU A 145 -5.86 12.48 40.81
CA GLU A 145 -4.60 13.11 41.26
C GLU A 145 -3.91 13.89 40.13
N LEU A 146 -3.84 13.31 38.93
CA LEU A 146 -3.20 13.97 37.77
C LEU A 146 -3.99 15.20 37.32
N ILE A 147 -5.33 15.13 37.31
CA ILE A 147 -6.18 16.28 36.98
C ILE A 147 -5.95 17.42 37.97
N ALA A 148 -5.79 17.12 39.26
CA ALA A 148 -5.56 18.12 40.29
C ALA A 148 -4.15 18.74 40.25
N GLN A 149 -3.15 18.04 39.70
CA GLN A 149 -1.78 18.56 39.55
C GLN A 149 -1.62 19.53 38.37
N GLU A 150 -2.49 19.43 37.36
CA GLU A 150 -2.49 20.28 36.16
C GLU A 150 -3.44 21.50 36.28
N ALA A 151 -4.19 21.62 37.38
CA ALA A 151 -5.13 22.71 37.66
C ALA A 151 -4.50 23.78 38.57
#